data_AF-A0A6G9AAY0-F1
#
_entry.id   AF-A0A6G9AAY0-F1
#
_cell.length_a   1.000
_cell.length_b   1.000
_cell.length_c   1.000
_cell.angle_alpha   90.00
_cell.angle_beta   90.00
_cell.angle_gamma   90.00
#
_symmetry.space_group_name_H-M   'P 1'
#
loop_
_entity.id
_entity.type
_entity.pdbx_description
1 polymer ?
#
loop_
_entity_poly.entity_id
_entity_poly.type
_entity_poly.pdbx_seq_one_letter_code
_entity_poly.pdbx_strand_id
1 'polypeptide(L)'
;MAICACEVKLDGAPLGKVVAGKYAYADRPAGRHELLVTELMFPGDTKREIVMEAGRTHFYLIKSSPRHDAATGGAILGGLAGLAVVSVATAGEANPGPAELVALDEATARTKLAELQAVE
;
A
#
# COMPACT_ATOMS: atom_id res chain seq x y z
N MET A 1 -14.65 -0.13 -2.68
CA MET A 1 -13.21 -0.25 -2.49
C MET A 1 -12.56 -0.11 -3.84
N ALA A 2 -11.78 0.95 -4.04
CA ALA A 2 -10.98 1.14 -5.23
C ALA A 2 -9.80 0.15 -5.22
N ILE A 3 -9.33 -0.23 -6.40
CA ILE A 3 -8.14 -1.06 -6.53
C ILE A 3 -6.93 -0.10 -6.52
N CYS A 4 -6.15 -0.10 -5.44
CA CYS A 4 -4.86 0.59 -5.48
C CYS A 4 -3.94 -0.16 -6.45
N ALA A 5 -3.44 0.55 -7.45
CA ALA A 5 -2.41 0.04 -8.35
C ALA A 5 -1.02 0.41 -7.82
N CYS A 6 -0.79 0.07 -6.55
CA CYS A 6 0.29 0.53 -5.70
C CYS A 6 1.68 0.09 -6.18
N GLU A 7 2.61 1.02 -6.33
CA GLU A 7 4.03 0.73 -6.47
C GLU A 7 4.69 0.69 -5.07
N VAL A 8 5.36 -0.43 -4.78
CA VAL A 8 5.99 -0.67 -3.48
C VAL A 8 7.50 -0.53 -3.63
N LYS A 9 8.13 0.23 -2.73
CA LYS A 9 9.58 0.42 -2.64
C LYS A 9 10.06 0.07 -1.24
N LEU A 10 11.21 -0.58 -1.16
CA LEU A 10 11.88 -0.95 0.10
C LEU A 10 13.30 -0.40 0.07
N ASP A 11 13.58 0.53 0.98
CA ASP A 11 14.82 1.32 1.03
C ASP A 11 15.09 2.06 -0.29
N GLY A 12 14.03 2.61 -0.89
CA GLY A 12 14.08 3.31 -2.18
C GLY A 12 14.16 2.40 -3.41
N ALA A 13 14.47 1.10 -3.26
CA ALA A 13 14.49 0.16 -4.37
C ALA A 13 13.08 -0.36 -4.70
N PRO A 14 12.67 -0.41 -5.98
CA PRO A 14 11.35 -0.92 -6.35
C PRO A 14 11.23 -2.42 -6.10
N LEU A 15 10.19 -2.82 -5.36
CA LEU A 15 9.77 -4.22 -5.21
C LEU A 15 8.76 -4.63 -6.30
N GLY A 16 8.15 -3.64 -6.95
CA GLY A 16 7.21 -3.84 -8.04
C GLY A 16 5.82 -3.27 -7.75
N LYS A 17 4.91 -3.51 -8.69
CA LYS A 17 3.53 -3.06 -8.62
C LYS A 17 2.67 -4.16 -8.00
N VAL A 18 2.03 -3.85 -6.87
CA VAL A 18 1.09 -4.74 -6.19
C VAL A 18 -0.33 -4.29 -6.49
N VAL A 19 -1.08 -5.14 -7.19
CA VAL A 19 -2.52 -4.99 -7.46
C VAL A 19 -3.30 -6.06 -6.71
N ALA A 20 -4.63 -5.93 -6.67
CA ALA A 20 -5.50 -6.95 -6.08
C ALA A 20 -5.18 -8.35 -6.65
N GLY A 21 -4.96 -9.33 -5.77
CA GLY A 21 -4.59 -10.69 -6.17
C GLY A 21 -3.11 -10.91 -6.46
N LYS A 22 -2.23 -9.94 -6.21
CA LYS A 22 -0.78 -10.07 -6.36
C LYS A 22 -0.04 -9.74 -5.06
N TYR A 23 1.21 -10.21 -4.97
CA TYR A 23 2.11 -9.95 -3.85
C TYR A 23 3.53 -9.69 -4.38
N ALA A 24 4.36 -9.07 -3.54
CA ALA A 24 5.78 -8.87 -3.79
C ALA A 24 6.55 -9.21 -2.51
N TYR A 25 7.79 -9.66 -2.66
CA TYR A 25 8.68 -10.00 -1.54
C TYR A 25 10.13 -9.62 -1.88
N ALA A 26 10.92 -9.38 -0.84
CA ALA A 26 12.36 -9.22 -0.94
C ALA A 26 13.03 -9.58 0.38
N ASP A 27 14.21 -10.19 0.27
CA ASP A 27 15.06 -10.46 1.42
C ASP A 27 15.94 -9.24 1.71
N ARG A 28 16.00 -8.86 2.99
CA ARG A 28 16.86 -7.78 3.49
C ARG A 28 17.65 -8.25 4.72
N PRO A 29 18.85 -7.70 4.96
CA PRO A 29 19.56 -7.88 6.23
C PRO A 29 18.69 -7.43 7.40
N ALA A 30 18.99 -7.89 8.61
CA ALA A 30 18.36 -7.35 9.81
C ALA A 30 18.72 -5.86 9.96
N GLY A 31 17.77 -5.05 10.44
CA GLY A 31 17.98 -3.62 10.58
C GLY A 31 16.71 -2.80 10.38
N ARG A 32 16.89 -1.49 10.31
CA ARG A 32 15.82 -0.53 10.06
C ARG A 32 15.67 -0.34 8.53
N HIS A 33 14.46 -0.53 8.04
CA HIS A 33 14.11 -0.37 6.63
C HIS A 33 12.93 0.58 6.47
N GLU A 34 12.88 1.28 5.34
CA GLU A 34 11.75 2.12 4.97
C GLU A 34 10.92 1.42 3.89
N LEU A 35 9.65 1.16 4.21
CA LEU A 35 8.64 0.72 3.26
C LEU A 35 7.85 1.94 2.76
N LEU A 36 7.85 2.14 1.45
CA LEU A 36 7.16 3.23 0.78
C LEU A 36 6.15 2.65 -0.22
N VAL A 37 4.90 3.11 -0.13
CA VAL A 37 3.84 2.77 -1.07
C VAL A 37 3.34 4.03 -1.75
N THR A 38 3.40 4.02 -3.08
CA THR A 38 3.04 5.15 -3.94
C THR A 38 2.04 4.71 -4.99
N GLU A 39 1.35 5.65 -5.62
CA GLU A 39 0.50 5.37 -6.77
C GLU A 39 0.55 6.53 -7.75
N LEU A 40 0.59 6.19 -9.03
CA LEU A 40 0.68 7.18 -10.10
C LEU A 40 -0.52 8.15 -10.03
N MET A 41 -0.24 9.46 -10.07
CA MET A 41 -1.21 10.54 -9.97
C MET A 41 -1.97 10.65 -8.62
N PHE A 42 -1.60 9.86 -7.60
CA PHE A 42 -2.16 10.03 -6.27
C PHE A 42 -1.33 11.06 -5.47
N PRO A 43 -1.96 12.07 -4.83
CA PRO A 43 -1.23 13.07 -4.06
C PRO A 43 -0.85 12.55 -2.67
N GLY A 44 0.40 12.09 -2.56
CA GLY A 44 1.03 11.67 -1.30
C GLY A 44 1.42 10.20 -1.28
N ASP A 45 2.19 9.81 -0.26
CA ASP A 45 2.75 8.46 -0.13
C ASP A 45 2.44 7.87 1.24
N THR A 46 2.37 6.54 1.31
CA THR A 46 2.32 5.82 2.59
C THR A 46 3.74 5.38 2.94
N LYS A 47 4.28 5.92 4.03
CA LYS A 47 5.61 5.58 4.56
C LYS A 47 5.47 4.79 5.85
N ARG A 48 6.24 3.71 5.98
CA ARG A 48 6.34 2.93 7.21
C ARG A 48 7.76 2.49 7.44
N GLU A 49 8.30 2.87 8.59
CA GLU A 49 9.54 2.31 9.09
C GLU A 49 9.27 0.92 9.68
N ILE A 50 10.12 -0.04 9.34
CA ILE A 50 10.08 -1.40 9.86
C ILE A 50 11.45 -1.74 10.45
N VAL A 51 11.45 -2.44 11.58
CA VAL A 51 12.67 -3.00 12.17
C VAL A 51 12.61 -4.50 11.95
N MET A 52 13.48 -5.02 11.11
CA MET A 52 13.57 -6.43 10.75
C MET A 52 14.58 -7.15 11.62
N GLU A 53 14.17 -8.28 12.17
CA GLU A 53 15.03 -9.20 12.92
C GLU A 53 15.57 -10.31 12.00
N ALA A 54 16.78 -10.80 12.28
CA ALA A 54 17.38 -11.88 11.50
C ALA A 54 16.51 -13.15 11.57
N GLY A 55 16.23 -13.75 10.41
CA GLY A 55 15.42 -14.97 10.30
C GLY A 55 13.91 -14.78 10.49
N ARG A 56 13.41 -13.55 10.54
CA ARG A 56 11.97 -13.25 10.65
C ARG A 56 11.45 -12.67 9.35
N THR A 57 10.27 -13.14 8.93
CA THR A 57 9.55 -12.57 7.77
C THR A 57 8.47 -11.63 8.28
N HIS A 58 8.43 -10.42 7.75
CA HIS A 58 7.40 -9.43 8.08
C HIS A 58 6.35 -9.40 6.96
N PHE A 59 5.08 -9.55 7.33
CA PHE A 59 3.98 -9.61 6.38
C PHE A 59 3.10 -8.37 6.49
N TYR A 60 2.79 -7.75 5.35
CA TYR A 60 1.90 -6.60 5.27
C TYR A 60 0.84 -6.83 4.19
N LEU A 61 -0.43 -6.70 4.58
CA LEU A 61 -1.54 -6.59 3.65
C LEU A 61 -1.69 -5.13 3.23
N ILE A 62 -1.64 -4.89 1.92
CA ILE A 62 -1.91 -3.60 1.31
C ILE A 62 -3.42 -3.48 1.09
N LYS A 63 -4.04 -2.47 1.70
CA LYS A 63 -5.44 -2.08 1.46
C LYS A 63 -5.50 -0.69 0.87
N SER A 64 -6.50 -0.41 0.03
CA SER A 64 -6.82 0.97 -0.34
C SER A 64 -7.12 1.78 0.92
N SER A 65 -6.57 2.99 1.01
CA SER A 65 -6.87 3.88 2.13
C SER A 65 -8.25 4.54 1.96
N PRO A 66 -8.91 4.98 3.05
CA PRO A 66 -10.16 5.73 2.95
C PRO A 66 -10.03 6.99 2.07
N ARG A 67 -8.84 7.62 2.08
CA ARG A 67 -8.54 8.75 1.21
C ARG A 67 -8.49 8.34 -0.25
N HIS A 68 -7.84 7.23 -0.57
CA HIS A 68 -7.79 6.69 -1.93
C HIS A 68 -9.18 6.36 -2.46
N ASP A 69 -10.00 5.69 -1.65
CA ASP A 69 -11.38 5.38 -1.98
C ASP A 69 -12.21 6.65 -2.22
N ALA A 70 -12.05 7.68 -1.38
CA ALA A 70 -12.74 8.96 -1.53
C ALA A 70 -12.28 9.74 -2.77
N ALA A 71 -10.96 9.79 -3.03
CA ALA A 71 -10.39 10.48 -4.19
C ALA A 71 -10.83 9.82 -5.50
N THR A 72 -10.82 8.47 -5.54
CA THR A 72 -11.34 7.71 -6.68
C THR A 72 -12.84 7.98 -6.87
N GLY A 73 -13.64 7.98 -5.79
CA GLY A 73 -15.05 8.33 -5.84
C GLY A 73 -15.30 9.74 -6.35
N GLY A 74 -14.54 10.73 -5.87
CA GLY A 74 -14.60 12.12 -6.33
C GLY A 74 -14.26 12.28 -7.81
N ALA A 75 -13.24 11.56 -8.29
CA ALA A 75 -12.87 11.54 -9.70
C ALA A 75 -13.98 10.94 -10.59
N ILE A 76 -14.63 9.86 -10.14
CA ILE A 76 -15.74 9.23 -10.87
C ILE A 76 -16.95 10.16 -10.95
N LEU A 77 -17.29 10.85 -9.85
CA LEU A 77 -18.49 11.69 -9.78
C LEU A 77 -18.31 13.08 -10.41
N GLY A 78 -17.10 13.64 -10.39
CA GLY A 78 -16.86 15.03 -10.77
C GLY A 78 -15.60 15.27 -11.62
N GLY A 79 -14.96 14.22 -12.14
CA GLY A 79 -13.72 14.31 -12.90
C GLY A 79 -12.58 14.94 -12.09
N LEU A 80 -11.68 15.67 -12.78
CA LEU A 80 -10.55 16.34 -12.14
C LEU A 80 -10.97 17.39 -11.08
N ALA A 81 -12.13 18.03 -11.27
CA ALA A 81 -12.67 18.99 -10.29
C ALA A 81 -13.09 18.28 -9.00
N GLY A 82 -13.79 17.14 -9.11
CA GLY A 82 -14.15 16.30 -7.97
C GLY A 82 -12.91 15.75 -7.24
N LEU A 83 -11.91 15.30 -7.97
CA LEU A 83 -10.62 14.86 -7.40
C LEU A 83 -9.93 15.99 -6.62
N ALA A 84 -9.87 17.21 -7.19
CA ALA A 84 -9.22 18.36 -6.55
C ALA A 84 -9.92 18.75 -5.24
N VAL A 85 -11.26 18.81 -5.23
CA VAL A 85 -12.05 19.14 -4.03
C VAL A 85 -11.80 18.13 -2.92
N VAL A 86 -11.86 16.83 -3.22
CA VAL A 86 -11.62 15.78 -2.23
C VAL A 86 -10.16 15.80 -1.74
N SER A 87 -9.20 16.04 -2.63
CA SER A 87 -7.79 16.12 -2.27
C SER A 87 -7.50 17.25 -1.28
N VAL A 88 -8.12 18.43 -1.49
CA VAL A 88 -8.03 19.58 -0.56
C VAL A 88 -8.73 19.27 0.76
N ALA A 89 -9.95 18.72 0.71
CA ALA A 89 -10.73 18.39 1.91
C ALA A 89 -10.02 17.33 2.79
N THR A 90 -9.25 16.44 2.16
CA THR A 90 -8.53 15.38 2.86
C THR A 90 -7.10 15.77 3.24
N ALA A 91 -6.57 16.94 2.85
CA ALA A 91 -5.16 17.34 2.99
C ALA A 91 -4.56 17.33 4.43
N GLY A 92 -5.35 17.16 5.49
CA GLY A 92 -4.93 17.31 6.90
C GLY A 92 -4.02 16.19 7.46
N GLU A 93 -3.49 16.39 8.67
CA GLU A 93 -2.43 15.62 9.35
C GLU A 93 -2.58 14.09 9.40
N ALA A 94 -3.81 13.55 9.38
CA ALA A 94 -4.03 12.10 9.38
C ALA A 94 -3.85 11.44 8.00
N ASN A 95 -3.46 12.20 6.97
CA ASN A 95 -3.54 11.83 5.56
C ASN A 95 -2.79 10.56 5.20
N PRO A 96 -3.46 9.40 5.08
CA PRO A 96 -2.78 8.23 4.58
C PRO A 96 -2.51 8.47 3.08
N GLY A 97 -1.38 7.96 2.60
CA GLY A 97 -1.11 7.85 1.17
C GLY A 97 -2.11 6.91 0.48
N PRO A 98 -1.78 6.37 -0.70
CA PRO A 98 -2.73 5.59 -1.49
C PRO A 98 -3.18 4.28 -0.81
N ALA A 99 -2.43 3.81 0.19
CA ALA A 99 -2.72 2.56 0.87
C ALA A 99 -2.52 2.60 2.39
N GLU A 100 -3.17 1.66 3.06
CA GLU A 100 -2.85 1.26 4.43
C GLU A 100 -2.01 -0.01 4.42
N LEU A 101 -1.01 -0.05 5.29
CA LEU A 101 -0.15 -1.22 5.52
C LEU A 101 -0.58 -1.92 6.80
N VAL A 102 -1.35 -3.00 6.67
CA VAL A 102 -1.82 -3.80 7.80
C VAL A 102 -0.84 -4.93 8.07
N ALA A 103 -0.16 -4.89 9.22
CA ALA A 103 0.73 -5.99 9.62
C ALA A 103 -0.09 -7.25 9.87
N LEU A 104 0.38 -8.38 9.37
CA LEU A 104 -0.23 -9.69 9.60
C LEU A 104 0.69 -10.57 10.44
N ASP A 105 0.09 -11.44 11.25
CA ASP A 105 0.81 -12.58 11.80
C ASP A 105 1.11 -13.61 10.70
N GLU A 106 2.11 -14.45 10.96
CA GLU A 106 2.60 -15.41 9.98
C GLU A 106 1.54 -16.45 9.56
N ALA A 107 0.68 -16.90 10.48
CA ALA A 107 -0.34 -17.88 10.15
C ALA A 107 -1.38 -17.29 9.18
N THR A 108 -1.89 -16.09 9.49
CA THR A 108 -2.80 -15.36 8.60
C THR A 108 -2.16 -15.05 7.25
N ALA A 109 -0.91 -14.61 7.24
CA ALA A 109 -0.20 -14.28 6.00
C ALA A 109 0.02 -15.49 5.11
N ARG A 110 0.44 -16.64 5.68
CA ARG A 110 0.64 -17.89 4.94
C ARG A 110 -0.66 -18.38 4.31
N THR A 111 -1.78 -18.32 5.02
CA THR A 111 -3.10 -18.66 4.45
C THR A 111 -3.43 -17.78 3.26
N LYS A 112 -3.26 -16.45 3.38
CA LYS A 112 -3.51 -15.52 2.26
C LYS A 112 -2.58 -15.74 1.08
N LEU A 113 -1.30 -16.02 1.33
CA LEU A 113 -0.34 -16.31 0.27
C LEU A 113 -0.70 -17.60 -0.46
N ALA A 114 -1.14 -18.64 0.26
CA ALA A 114 -1.60 -19.88 -0.34
C ALA A 114 -2.86 -19.65 -1.22
N GLU A 115 -3.79 -18.81 -0.77
CA GLU A 115 -4.95 -18.39 -1.58
C GLU A 115 -4.51 -17.69 -2.87
N LEU A 116 -3.53 -16.78 -2.79
CA LEU A 116 -3.01 -16.06 -3.97
C LEU A 116 -2.28 -16.98 -4.95
N GLN A 117 -1.53 -17.96 -4.46
CA GLN A 117 -0.80 -18.92 -5.28
C GLN A 117 -1.72 -19.94 -5.96
N ALA A 118 -2.90 -20.22 -5.40
CA ALA A 118 -3.86 -21.17 -5.98
C ALA A 118 -4.59 -20.64 -7.23
N VAL A 119 -4.50 -19.33 -7.49
CA VAL A 119 -5.13 -18.65 -8.64
C VAL A 119 -4.12 -18.15 -9.68
N GLU A 120 -2.83 -18.46 -9.49
CA GLU A 120 -1.76 -18.21 -10.46
C GLU A 120 -1.61 -19.36 -11.45
#